data_AF-A0A955YBI6-F1
#
_entry.id   AF-A0A955YBI6-F1
#
_cell.length_a   1.000
_cell.length_b   1.000
_cell.length_c   1.000
_cell.angle_alpha   90.00
_cell.angle_beta   90.00
_cell.angle_gamma   90.00
#
_symmetry.space_group_name_H-M   'P 1'
#
loop_
_entity.id
_entity.type
_entity.pdbx_description
1 polymer ?
#
loop_
_entity_poly.entity_id
_entity_poly.type
_entity_poly.pdbx_seq_one_letter_code
_entity_poly.pdbx_strand_id
1 'polypeptide(L)'
;MGAYREGYGSAPVEEGREDGLVDELIQQFADPLAFYRELVQNSIDAGATSIAISVTFEPDPEAAADADPIGALDVAVRDDGCGMSREILEEQLTVLFRSGKEGQTDKIGKFGVGFVSVLAVVPEVVTVRTSEGRGVQWTL
;
A
#
# COMPACT_ATOMS: atom_id res chain seq x y z
N MET A 1 23.54 44.24 -38.89
CA MET A 1 23.58 44.45 -37.44
C MET A 1 22.15 44.33 -36.92
N GLY A 2 21.69 43.27 -36.28
CA GLY A 2 22.17 41.93 -35.95
C GLY A 2 20.89 41.17 -35.56
N ALA A 3 20.77 39.92 -35.99
CA ALA A 3 19.59 39.09 -35.80
C ALA A 3 19.38 38.69 -34.34
N TYR A 4 18.13 38.49 -33.93
CA TYR A 4 17.75 37.28 -33.19
C TYR A 4 16.31 36.88 -33.55
N ARG A 5 16.20 35.59 -33.86
CA ARG A 5 15.09 34.83 -34.42
C ARG A 5 14.72 33.79 -33.36
N GLU A 6 13.47 33.31 -33.42
CA GLU A 6 12.97 32.09 -32.73
C GLU A 6 12.89 32.17 -31.19
N GLY A 7 11.88 31.61 -30.53
CA GLY A 7 10.79 30.77 -31.00
C GLY A 7 9.75 30.60 -29.89
N TYR A 8 8.52 30.34 -30.30
CA TYR A 8 7.52 29.73 -29.43
C TYR A 8 7.98 28.29 -29.14
N GLY A 9 8.27 28.02 -27.87
CA GLY A 9 8.59 26.71 -27.30
C GLY A 9 9.09 26.98 -25.89
N SER A 10 8.37 26.63 -24.84
CA SER A 10 8.02 25.25 -24.49
C SER A 10 6.71 25.17 -23.70
N ALA A 11 5.87 24.18 -24.06
CA ALA A 11 5.09 23.44 -23.07
C ALA A 11 5.86 22.14 -22.75
N PRO A 12 5.57 21.42 -21.66
CA PRO A 12 4.79 21.77 -20.46
C PRO A 12 5.67 21.71 -19.19
N VAL A 13 5.13 22.19 -18.08
CA VAL A 13 5.60 21.81 -16.74
C VAL A 13 5.03 20.41 -16.49
N GLU A 14 5.86 19.37 -16.61
CA GLU A 14 5.49 17.95 -16.42
C GLU A 14 6.37 17.37 -15.30
N GLU A 15 6.24 17.88 -14.09
CA GLU A 15 6.66 17.17 -12.89
C GLU A 15 5.60 17.37 -11.81
N GLY A 16 4.99 16.28 -11.34
CA GLY A 16 4.17 16.27 -10.13
C GLY A 16 2.69 15.92 -10.28
N ARG A 17 2.27 15.18 -11.32
CA ARG A 17 0.87 14.70 -11.41
C ARG A 17 0.66 13.27 -10.85
N GLU A 18 1.74 12.57 -10.49
CA GLU A 18 1.69 11.18 -10.02
C GLU A 18 1.43 11.08 -8.50
N ASP A 19 2.07 11.92 -7.68
CA ASP A 19 1.84 11.96 -6.21
C ASP A 19 0.38 12.27 -5.88
N GLY A 20 -0.24 13.18 -6.64
CA GLY A 20 -1.63 13.60 -6.42
C GLY A 20 -2.65 12.47 -6.55
N LEU A 21 -2.40 11.44 -7.36
CA LEU A 21 -3.34 10.33 -7.57
C LEU A 21 -3.34 9.34 -6.40
N VAL A 22 -2.16 9.05 -5.85
CA VAL A 22 -2.01 8.24 -4.63
C VAL A 22 -2.55 9.02 -3.43
N ASP A 23 -2.25 10.32 -3.35
CA ASP A 23 -2.78 11.20 -2.30
C ASP A 23 -4.30 11.33 -2.37
N GLU A 24 -4.89 11.41 -3.57
CA GLU A 24 -6.36 11.43 -3.77
C GLU A 24 -7.01 10.09 -3.42
N LEU A 25 -6.38 8.96 -3.73
CA LEU A 25 -6.82 7.63 -3.28
C LEU A 25 -6.73 7.49 -1.76
N ILE A 26 -5.65 7.98 -1.14
CA ILE A 26 -5.45 7.99 0.32
C ILE A 26 -6.49 8.90 0.99
N GLN A 27 -6.78 10.07 0.44
CA GLN A 27 -7.82 10.99 0.96
C GLN A 27 -9.24 10.41 0.89
N GLN A 28 -9.52 9.47 -0.02
CA GLN A 28 -10.80 8.76 -0.07
C GLN A 28 -10.95 7.71 1.06
N PHE A 29 -9.86 7.28 1.69
CA PHE A 29 -9.90 6.52 2.93
C PHE A 29 -10.02 7.50 4.12
N ALA A 30 -11.21 8.06 4.30
CA ALA A 30 -11.55 9.00 5.39
C ALA A 30 -11.33 8.43 6.81
N ASP A 31 -11.05 7.13 6.92
CA ASP A 31 -10.66 6.44 8.15
C ASP A 31 -9.33 5.70 7.92
N PRO A 32 -8.20 6.20 8.46
CA PRO A 32 -6.89 5.56 8.36
C PRO A 32 -6.87 4.14 8.92
N LEU A 33 -7.85 3.74 9.76
CA LEU A 33 -7.95 2.39 10.31
C LEU A 33 -8.84 1.46 9.47
N ALA A 34 -9.41 1.95 8.35
CA ALA A 34 -10.23 1.15 7.45
C ALA A 34 -9.49 -0.08 6.90
N PHE A 35 -8.16 -0.04 6.83
CA PHE A 35 -7.36 -1.17 6.37
C PHE A 35 -7.57 -2.44 7.20
N TYR A 36 -7.84 -2.32 8.50
CA TYR A 36 -8.15 -3.50 9.31
C TYR A 36 -9.41 -4.21 8.82
N ARG A 37 -10.45 -3.45 8.48
CA ARG A 37 -11.69 -4.03 7.94
C ARG A 37 -11.44 -4.74 6.62
N GLU A 38 -10.68 -4.12 5.73
CA GLU A 38 -10.37 -4.68 4.42
C GLU A 38 -9.53 -5.95 4.53
N LEU A 39 -8.49 -5.95 5.38
CA LEU A 39 -7.67 -7.14 5.62
C LEU A 39 -8.48 -8.28 6.27
N VAL A 40 -9.34 -7.97 7.25
CA VAL A 40 -10.22 -8.97 7.87
C VAL A 40 -11.21 -9.55 6.87
N GLN A 41 -11.78 -8.71 6.00
CA GLN A 41 -12.69 -9.19 4.95
C GLN A 41 -11.96 -10.11 3.96
N ASN A 42 -10.74 -9.75 3.56
CA ASN A 42 -9.90 -10.61 2.70
C ASN A 42 -9.64 -11.97 3.36
N SER A 43 -9.34 -12.01 4.66
CA SER A 43 -9.15 -13.25 5.40
C SER A 43 -10.44 -14.10 5.44
N ILE A 44 -11.61 -13.48 5.66
CA ILE A 44 -12.91 -14.16 5.63
C ILE A 44 -13.19 -14.75 4.23
N ASP A 45 -12.95 -13.98 3.18
CA ASP A 45 -13.16 -14.40 1.79
C ASP A 45 -12.19 -15.54 1.40
N ALA A 46 -10.99 -15.57 2.00
CA ALA A 46 -10.04 -16.67 1.91
C ALA A 46 -10.44 -17.93 2.71
N GLY A 47 -11.57 -17.87 3.44
CA GLY A 47 -12.09 -18.99 4.23
C GLY A 47 -11.38 -19.19 5.57
N ALA A 48 -10.72 -18.15 6.11
CA ALA A 48 -10.05 -18.23 7.40
C ALA A 48 -11.03 -18.60 8.53
N THR A 49 -10.58 -19.45 9.44
CA THR A 49 -11.28 -19.80 10.68
C THR A 49 -10.70 -19.10 11.90
N SER A 50 -9.48 -18.56 11.76
CA SER A 50 -8.77 -17.81 12.77
C SER A 50 -8.08 -16.60 12.14
N ILE A 51 -8.28 -15.43 12.74
CA ILE A 51 -7.59 -14.19 12.37
C ILE A 51 -6.96 -13.60 13.64
N ALA A 52 -5.66 -13.38 13.62
CA ALA A 52 -4.90 -12.75 14.69
C ALA A 52 -4.42 -11.37 14.26
N ILE A 53 -4.69 -10.37 15.09
CA ILE A 53 -4.26 -8.98 14.89
C ILE A 53 -3.34 -8.60 16.05
N SER A 54 -2.17 -8.05 15.73
CA SER A 54 -1.21 -7.56 16.73
C SER A 54 -0.73 -6.17 16.39
N VAL A 55 -0.52 -5.36 17.42
CA VAL A 55 0.10 -4.04 17.34
C VAL A 55 1.20 -4.00 18.38
N THR A 56 2.42 -3.71 17.94
CA THR A 56 3.61 -3.61 18.81
C THR A 56 4.26 -2.26 18.57
N PHE A 57 4.70 -1.60 19.65
CA PHE A 57 5.49 -0.39 19.57
C PHE A 57 6.91 -0.68 20.07
N GLU A 58 7.89 -0.39 19.23
CA GLU A 58 9.31 -0.51 19.53
C GLU A 58 9.89 0.91 19.72
N PRO A 59 10.16 1.35 20.97
CA PRO A 59 10.71 2.67 21.22
C PRO A 59 12.09 2.83 20.58
N ASP A 60 12.36 4.02 20.05
CA ASP A 60 13.71 4.40 19.61
C ASP A 60 14.64 4.46 20.83
N PRO A 61 15.70 3.63 20.88
CA PRO A 61 16.61 3.60 22.02
C PRO A 61 17.42 4.88 22.18
N GLU A 62 17.52 5.72 21.15
CA GLU A 62 18.22 7.02 21.20
C GLU A 62 17.29 8.19 21.55
N ALA A 63 15.97 7.95 21.67
CA ALA A 63 15.02 9.00 22.02
C ALA A 63 15.26 9.54 23.44
N ALA A 64 15.10 10.85 23.60
CA ALA A 64 15.23 11.50 24.89
C ALA A 64 14.16 11.00 25.87
N ALA A 65 14.58 10.63 27.08
CA ALA A 65 13.70 10.03 28.11
C ALA A 65 12.54 10.93 28.57
N ASP A 66 12.68 12.24 28.40
CA ASP A 66 11.69 13.25 28.83
C ASP A 66 10.83 13.78 27.65
N ALA A 67 10.93 13.18 26.46
CA ALA A 67 10.14 13.53 25.28
C ALA A 67 8.97 12.55 25.09
N ASP A 68 8.04 12.91 24.20
CA ASP A 68 7.03 11.96 23.72
C ASP A 68 7.72 10.74 23.10
N PRO A 69 7.22 9.52 23.35
CA PRO A 69 7.85 8.30 22.86
C PRO A 69 7.85 8.29 21.32
N ILE A 70 9.05 8.27 20.75
CA ILE A 70 9.31 8.07 19.33
C ILE A 70 9.75 6.61 19.14
N GLY A 71 9.31 5.97 18.07
CA GLY A 71 9.60 4.56 17.82
C GLY A 71 8.84 4.02 16.62
N ALA A 72 9.06 2.74 16.33
CA ALA A 72 8.41 2.04 15.23
C ALA A 72 7.12 1.36 15.71
N LEU A 73 6.07 1.46 14.90
CA LEU A 73 4.82 0.72 15.10
C LEU A 73 4.77 -0.46 14.13
N ASP A 74 4.74 -1.68 14.64
CA ASP A 74 4.48 -2.89 13.87
C ASP A 74 3.02 -3.29 14.01
N VAL A 75 2.31 -3.34 12.89
CA VAL A 75 0.94 -3.85 12.79
C VAL A 75 0.95 -5.10 11.92
N ALA A 76 0.39 -6.20 12.45
CA ALA A 76 0.27 -7.45 11.70
C ALA A 76 -1.16 -8.01 11.77
N VAL A 77 -1.65 -8.46 10.60
CA VAL A 77 -2.85 -9.29 10.46
C VAL A 77 -2.40 -10.65 9.92
N ARG A 78 -2.79 -11.73 10.60
CA ARG A 78 -2.46 -13.11 10.22
C ARG A 78 -3.72 -13.94 10.19
N ASP A 79 -3.88 -14.75 9.16
CA ASP A 79 -5.00 -15.68 9.04
C ASP A 79 -4.55 -17.08 8.60
N ASP A 80 -5.46 -18.04 8.74
CA ASP A 80 -5.30 -19.43 8.32
C ASP A 80 -6.11 -19.78 7.06
N GLY A 81 -6.42 -18.78 6.23
CA GLY A 81 -7.14 -18.96 4.97
C GLY A 81 -6.33 -19.71 3.91
N CYS A 82 -6.89 -19.81 2.71
CA CYS A 82 -6.31 -20.59 1.61
C CYS A 82 -4.97 -20.06 1.08
N GLY A 83 -4.61 -18.82 1.41
CA GLY A 83 -3.39 -18.16 0.95
C GLY A 83 -3.40 -17.84 -0.55
N MET A 84 -2.23 -17.48 -1.07
CA MET A 84 -2.02 -17.11 -2.48
C MET A 84 -0.81 -17.82 -3.06
N SER A 85 -0.85 -18.08 -4.37
CA SER A 85 0.33 -18.48 -5.13
C SER A 85 1.27 -17.27 -5.34
N ARG A 86 2.49 -17.53 -5.80
CA ARG A 86 3.45 -16.47 -6.14
C ARG A 86 2.92 -15.56 -7.22
N GLU A 87 2.30 -16.14 -8.24
CA GLU A 87 1.76 -15.43 -9.39
C GLU A 87 0.66 -14.48 -8.95
N ILE A 88 -0.25 -14.92 -8.08
CA ILE A 88 -1.30 -14.06 -7.51
C ILE A 88 -0.68 -12.93 -6.68
N LEU A 89 0.31 -13.25 -5.84
CA LEU A 89 1.00 -12.24 -5.02
C LEU A 89 1.67 -11.16 -5.88
N GLU A 90 2.40 -11.58 -6.92
CA GLU A 90 3.10 -10.67 -7.84
C GLU A 90 2.11 -9.88 -8.71
N GLU A 91 1.10 -10.52 -9.30
CA GLU A 91 0.13 -9.86 -10.17
C GLU A 91 -0.75 -8.87 -9.41
N GLN A 92 -1.30 -9.26 -8.26
CA GLN A 92 -2.19 -8.38 -7.51
C GLN A 92 -1.44 -7.20 -6.89
N LEU A 93 -0.24 -7.42 -6.33
CA LEU A 93 0.50 -6.35 -5.66
C LEU A 93 1.29 -5.48 -6.64
N THR A 94 1.95 -6.07 -7.65
CA THR A 94 2.73 -5.30 -8.63
C THR A 94 1.83 -4.51 -9.58
N VAL A 95 0.62 -5.01 -9.90
CA VAL A 95 -0.31 -4.25 -10.75
C VAL A 95 -0.87 -3.04 -10.01
N LEU A 96 -1.11 -3.09 -8.70
CA LEU A 96 -1.50 -1.91 -7.91
C LEU A 96 -0.49 -0.77 -8.04
N PHE A 97 0.81 -1.08 -7.96
CA PHE A 97 1.87 -0.09 -8.15
C PHE A 97 2.03 0.38 -9.62
N ARG A 98 1.60 -0.42 -10.60
CA ARG A 98 1.59 -0.02 -12.02
C ARG A 98 0.36 0.82 -12.37
N SER A 99 -0.81 0.50 -11.83
CA SER A 99 -2.06 1.25 -12.07
C SER A 99 -2.01 2.66 -11.48
N GLY A 100 -1.25 2.88 -10.41
CA GLY A 100 -0.96 4.23 -9.90
C GLY A 100 -0.19 5.12 -10.89
N LYS A 101 0.59 4.53 -11.81
CA LYS A 101 1.31 5.26 -12.87
C LYS A 101 0.50 5.46 -14.16
N GLU A 102 -0.58 4.71 -14.36
CA GLU A 102 -1.36 4.75 -15.61
C GLU A 102 -2.74 5.42 -15.49
N GLY A 103 -3.11 5.99 -14.34
CA GLY A 103 -4.31 6.84 -14.21
C GLY A 103 -5.64 6.17 -14.61
N GLN A 104 -5.72 4.84 -14.55
CA GLN A 104 -6.94 4.09 -14.88
C GLN A 104 -7.80 3.87 -13.63
N THR A 105 -8.57 4.89 -13.25
CA THR A 105 -9.51 4.90 -12.11
C THR A 105 -10.70 3.96 -12.29
N ASP A 106 -11.06 3.64 -13.53
CA ASP A 106 -12.39 3.10 -13.85
C ASP A 106 -12.50 1.57 -13.67
N LYS A 107 -11.36 0.90 -13.43
CA LYS A 107 -11.30 -0.56 -13.22
C LYS A 107 -11.06 -0.96 -11.77
N ILE A 108 -10.81 0.00 -10.89
CA ILE A 108 -10.45 -0.24 -9.49
C ILE A 108 -11.65 -0.81 -8.71
N GLY A 109 -12.88 -0.38 -8.99
CA GLY A 109 -14.07 -0.69 -8.19
C GLY A 109 -14.59 -2.15 -8.19
N LYS A 110 -13.88 -3.14 -8.75
CA LYS A 110 -14.36 -4.53 -8.81
C LYS A 110 -13.36 -5.62 -8.43
N PHE A 111 -12.07 -5.30 -8.27
CA PHE A 111 -11.04 -6.27 -7.91
C PHE A 111 -9.98 -5.61 -7.00
N GLY A 112 -9.75 -6.16 -5.81
CA GLY A 112 -8.45 -6.06 -5.12
C GLY A 112 -8.07 -4.73 -4.42
N VAL A 113 -8.97 -3.76 -4.25
CA VAL A 113 -8.63 -2.46 -3.60
C VAL A 113 -8.38 -2.57 -2.09
N GLY A 114 -8.81 -3.67 -1.46
CA GLY A 114 -8.68 -3.86 -0.02
C GLY A 114 -7.23 -3.75 0.48
N PHE A 115 -6.25 -4.16 -0.33
CA PHE A 115 -4.83 -4.02 0.06
C PHE A 115 -4.30 -2.58 -0.05
N VAL A 116 -4.83 -1.76 -0.96
CA VAL A 116 -4.41 -0.35 -1.12
C VAL A 116 -4.67 0.45 0.15
N SER A 117 -5.70 0.08 0.90
CA SER A 117 -6.01 0.70 2.18
C SER A 117 -4.86 0.63 3.19
N VAL A 118 -3.96 -0.36 3.10
CA VAL A 118 -2.75 -0.48 3.94
C VAL A 118 -1.81 0.71 3.72
N LEU A 119 -1.82 1.32 2.54
CA LEU A 119 -0.98 2.49 2.24
C LEU A 119 -1.53 3.78 2.86
N ALA A 120 -2.79 3.79 3.33
CA ALA A 120 -3.41 4.97 3.93
C ALA A 120 -2.78 5.38 5.28
N VAL A 121 -2.11 4.44 5.97
CA VAL A 121 -1.32 4.74 7.18
C VAL A 121 0.13 5.13 6.88
N VAL A 122 0.49 5.26 5.59
CA VAL A 122 1.82 5.65 5.13
C VAL A 122 2.94 4.80 5.78
N PRO A 123 2.90 3.47 5.63
CA PRO A 123 3.88 2.60 6.26
C PRO A 123 5.27 2.76 5.62
N GLU A 124 6.33 2.67 6.43
CA GLU A 124 7.70 2.64 5.91
C GLU A 124 8.00 1.34 5.15
N VAL A 125 7.46 0.22 5.64
CA VAL A 125 7.64 -1.11 5.07
C VAL A 125 6.32 -1.86 5.13
N VAL A 126 5.99 -2.56 4.05
CA VAL A 126 4.89 -3.52 4.01
C VAL A 126 5.48 -4.88 3.68
N THR A 127 5.16 -5.90 4.47
CA THR A 127 5.57 -7.29 4.22
C THR A 127 4.35 -8.18 4.09
N VAL A 128 4.24 -8.92 3.00
CA VAL A 128 3.17 -9.90 2.78
C VAL A 128 3.76 -11.29 2.78
N ARG A 129 3.28 -12.18 3.66
CA ARG A 129 3.69 -13.59 3.70
C ARG A 129 2.49 -14.47 3.42
N THR A 130 2.63 -15.43 2.51
CA THR A 130 1.51 -16.29 2.11
C THR A 130 1.96 -17.68 1.68
N SER A 131 1.08 -18.67 1.81
CA SER A 131 1.32 -20.06 1.43
C SER A 131 0.00 -20.76 1.13
N GLU A 132 -0.03 -21.62 0.11
CA GLU A 132 -1.19 -22.50 -0.18
C GLU A 132 -1.14 -23.83 0.60
N GLY A 133 -0.43 -23.87 1.73
CA GLY A 133 -0.31 -25.06 2.59
C GLY A 133 0.58 -26.18 2.03
N ARG A 134 1.25 -25.98 0.89
CA ARG A 134 2.17 -26.96 0.27
C ARG A 134 3.60 -26.91 0.81
N GLY A 135 3.81 -26.24 1.94
CA GLY A 135 5.14 -26.03 2.55
C GLY A 135 6.00 -24.96 1.86
N VAL A 136 5.50 -24.32 0.80
CA VAL A 136 6.16 -23.20 0.14
C VAL A 136 5.53 -21.90 0.63
N GLN A 137 6.36 -20.99 1.12
CA GLN A 137 5.94 -19.66 1.56
C GLN A 137 6.56 -18.60 0.65
N TRP A 138 5.76 -17.63 0.25
CA TRP A 138 6.19 -16.46 -0.51
C TRP A 138 6.25 -15.24 0.40
N THR A 139 7.14 -14.31 0.09
CA THR A 139 7.25 -13.03 0.78
C THR A 139 7.46 -11.92 -0.24
N LEU A 140 6.61 -10.89 -0.16
CA LEU A 140 6.80 -9.61 -0.83
C LEU A 140 7.11 -8.54 0.22
#